data_AF-A0AAP2CL56-F1
#
_entry.id   AF-A0AAP2CL56-F1
#
_cell.length_a   1.000
_cell.length_b   1.000
_cell.length_c   1.000
_cell.angle_alpha   90.00
_cell.angle_beta   90.00
_cell.angle_gamma   90.00
#
_symmetry.space_group_name_H-M   'P 1'
#
loop_
_entity.id
_entity.type
_entity.pdbx_description
1 polymer ?
#
loop_
_entity_poly.entity_id
_entity_poly.type
_entity_poly.pdbx_seq_one_letter_code
_entity_poly.pdbx_strand_id
1 'polypeptide(L)'
;MLHIKYSGYSTAREFYVPKYDEEKSPKPDFRNTLYWNPFVAWSGNEAEIDFFNNDVSNSFRVVVQGIDKYGRLSYAEKIID
;
A
#
# COMPACT_ATOMS: atom_id res chain seq x y z
N MET A 1 -12.08 0.09 41.02
CA MET A 1 -11.13 0.93 40.27
C MET A 1 -10.88 0.24 38.93
N LEU A 2 -11.32 0.83 37.82
CA LEU A 2 -11.22 0.23 36.48
C LEU A 2 -9.84 0.58 35.87
N HIS A 3 -9.04 -0.44 35.56
CA HIS A 3 -7.79 -0.27 34.83
C HIS A 3 -8.07 -0.23 33.32
N ILE A 4 -7.99 0.96 32.71
CA ILE A 4 -8.03 1.12 31.26
C ILE A 4 -6.59 0.98 30.75
N LYS A 5 -6.29 -0.14 30.08
CA LYS A 5 -5.06 -0.27 29.30
C LYS A 5 -5.24 0.48 27.98
N TYR A 6 -4.61 1.63 27.84
CA TYR A 6 -4.42 2.24 26.52
C TYR A 6 -3.40 1.39 25.74
N SER A 7 -3.80 0.83 24.61
CA SER A 7 -2.83 0.34 23.63
C SER A 7 -2.04 1.55 23.13
N GLY A 8 -0.81 1.71 23.65
CA GLY A 8 0.13 2.69 23.14
C GLY A 8 0.51 2.43 21.68
N TYR A 9 1.24 3.38 21.11
CA TYR A 9 1.75 3.44 19.73
C TYR A 9 1.91 2.06 19.05
N SER A 10 1.04 1.79 18.06
CA SER A 10 1.24 0.66 17.14
C SER A 10 2.32 1.07 16.14
N THR A 11 3.46 0.37 16.13
CA THR A 11 4.46 0.53 15.08
C THR A 11 3.78 0.28 13.73
N ALA A 12 3.90 1.23 12.80
CA ALA A 12 3.41 1.03 11.45
C ALA A 12 4.09 -0.21 10.87
N ARG A 13 3.31 -1.20 10.45
CA ARG A 13 3.84 -2.39 9.80
C ARG A 13 4.33 -1.96 8.42
N GLU A 14 5.63 -2.11 8.17
CA GLU A 14 6.18 -1.96 6.83
C GLU A 14 5.53 -3.00 5.91
N PHE A 15 5.05 -2.56 4.75
CA PHE A 15 4.44 -3.45 3.79
C PHE A 15 5.51 -4.32 3.13
N TYR A 16 5.27 -5.64 3.10
CA TYR A 16 6.23 -6.58 2.55
C TYR A 16 6.26 -6.49 1.02
N VAL A 17 7.39 -6.06 0.47
CA VAL A 17 7.71 -6.15 -0.95
C VAL A 17 8.66 -7.34 -1.14
N PRO A 18 8.25 -8.41 -1.84
CA PRO A 18 9.15 -9.51 -2.16
C PRO A 18 10.30 -8.99 -3.02
N LYS A 19 11.52 -9.47 -2.74
CA LYS A 19 12.66 -9.22 -3.60
C LYS A 19 12.55 -10.14 -4.81
N TYR A 20 12.28 -9.60 -5.99
CA TYR A 20 12.24 -10.35 -7.25
C TYR A 20 13.55 -10.27 -8.05
N ASP A 21 14.53 -9.49 -7.58
CA ASP A 21 15.85 -9.35 -8.20
C ASP A 21 16.76 -10.58 -7.99
N GLU A 22 16.42 -11.43 -7.02
CA GLU A 22 17.05 -12.72 -6.77
C GLU A 22 16.06 -13.82 -7.19
N GLU A 23 16.57 -14.93 -7.73
CA GLU A 23 15.85 -16.05 -8.35
C GLU A 23 14.35 -16.14 -8.04
N LYS A 24 13.51 -16.26 -9.09
CA LYS A 24 12.06 -16.45 -8.96
C LYS A 24 11.75 -17.45 -7.84
N SER A 25 11.09 -16.97 -6.80
CA SER A 25 10.61 -17.83 -5.71
C SER A 25 9.85 -19.02 -6.33
N PRO A 26 10.15 -20.26 -5.94
CA PRO A 26 9.47 -21.44 -6.48
C PRO A 26 8.00 -21.50 -6.05
N LYS A 27 7.58 -20.64 -5.11
CA LYS A 27 6.20 -20.54 -4.65
C LYS A 27 5.45 -19.48 -5.46
N PRO A 28 4.24 -19.80 -5.97
CA PRO A 28 3.39 -18.83 -6.64
C PRO A 28 2.98 -17.68 -5.71
N ASP A 29 2.91 -16.48 -6.27
CA ASP A 29 2.49 -15.26 -5.60
C ASP A 29 0.96 -15.07 -5.71
N PHE A 30 0.30 -15.07 -4.55
CA PHE A 30 -1.14 -14.84 -4.39
C PHE A 30 -1.44 -13.62 -3.52
N ARG A 31 -0.53 -12.65 -3.42
CA ARG A 31 -0.75 -11.44 -2.63
C ARG A 31 -1.94 -10.64 -3.19
N ASN A 32 -2.87 -10.26 -2.30
CA ASN A 32 -4.01 -9.40 -2.63
C ASN A 32 -3.63 -7.91 -2.70
N THR A 33 -2.64 -7.51 -1.92
CA THR A 33 -2.07 -6.16 -1.97
C THR A 33 -0.70 -6.31 -2.61
N LEU A 34 -0.45 -5.56 -3.68
CA LEU A 34 0.83 -5.61 -4.41
C LEU A 34 1.75 -4.44 -4.04
N TYR A 35 1.15 -3.32 -3.64
CA TYR A 35 1.82 -2.09 -3.24
C TYR A 35 1.06 -1.40 -2.11
N TRP A 36 1.81 -0.86 -1.14
CA TRP A 36 1.28 0.04 -0.12
C TRP A 36 2.38 0.99 0.33
N ASN A 37 2.14 2.30 0.21
CA ASN A 37 3.05 3.34 0.67
C ASN A 37 2.24 4.52 1.24
N PRO A 38 2.38 4.83 2.54
CA PRO A 38 1.70 5.97 3.17
C PRO A 38 2.37 7.31 2.86
N PHE A 39 3.62 7.30 2.34
CA PHE A 39 4.42 8.49 2.03
C PHE A 39 4.90 8.42 0.58
N VAL A 40 3.96 8.56 -0.35
CA VAL A 40 4.26 8.66 -1.78
C VAL A 40 4.97 10.00 -2.05
N ALA A 41 6.10 9.95 -2.76
CA ALA A 41 6.78 11.15 -3.24
C ALA A 41 6.10 11.68 -4.50
N TRP A 42 5.92 12.99 -4.57
CA TRP A 42 5.24 13.66 -5.69
C TRP A 42 6.22 14.58 -6.43
N SER A 43 6.12 14.60 -7.74
CA SER A 43 6.76 15.58 -8.61
C SER A 43 5.69 16.50 -9.18
N GLY A 44 5.50 17.65 -8.55
CA GLY A 44 4.39 18.55 -8.89
C GLY A 44 3.03 17.92 -8.58
N ASN A 45 2.25 17.60 -9.63
CA ASN A 45 0.91 17.01 -9.51
C ASN A 45 0.88 15.51 -9.83
N GLU A 46 2.04 14.90 -10.08
CA GLU A 46 2.15 13.50 -10.48
C GLU A 46 2.97 12.72 -9.46
N ALA A 47 2.66 11.43 -9.34
CA ALA A 47 3.43 10.48 -8.56
C ALA A 47 3.59 9.20 -9.39
N GLU A 48 4.82 8.70 -9.44
CA GLU A 48 5.16 7.45 -10.11
C GLU A 48 5.38 6.38 -9.05
N ILE A 49 4.81 5.20 -9.28
CA ILE A 49 4.94 4.05 -8.39
C ILE A 49 5.26 2.82 -9.22
N ASP A 50 6.26 2.06 -8.76
CA ASP A 50 6.64 0.77 -9.35
C ASP A 50 6.36 -0.35 -8.36
N PHE A 51 5.79 -1.45 -8.87
CA PHE A 51 5.53 -2.65 -8.09
C PHE A 51 5.52 -3.88 -8.98
N PHE A 52 5.80 -5.03 -8.36
CA PHE A 52 5.71 -6.32 -9.03
C PHE A 52 4.28 -6.89 -8.96
N ASN A 53 3.81 -7.41 -10.10
CA ASN A 53 2.53 -8.12 -10.15
C ASN A 53 2.62 -9.50 -9.45
N ASN A 54 1.47 -10.07 -9.11
CA ASN A 54 1.35 -11.46 -8.67
C ASN A 54 1.09 -12.41 -9.86
N ASP A 55 0.97 -13.70 -9.60
CA ASP A 55 0.82 -14.72 -10.64
C ASP A 55 -0.66 -14.95 -11.09
N VAL A 56 -1.62 -14.23 -10.52
CA VAL A 56 -3.06 -14.53 -10.69
C VAL A 56 -3.92 -13.37 -11.17
N SER A 57 -3.47 -12.13 -10.99
CA SER A 57 -4.28 -10.94 -11.21
C SER A 57 -4.12 -10.44 -12.65
N ASN A 58 -5.25 -10.31 -13.33
CA ASN A 58 -5.36 -9.66 -14.64
C ASN A 58 -5.90 -8.22 -14.56
N SER A 59 -6.44 -7.82 -13.39
CA SER A 59 -6.93 -6.47 -13.14
C SER A 59 -6.42 -5.98 -11.79
N PHE A 60 -6.25 -4.67 -11.67
CA PHE A 60 -5.76 -3.98 -10.48
C PHE A 60 -6.81 -3.05 -9.90
N ARG A 61 -6.88 -3.00 -8.57
CA ARG A 61 -7.63 -1.98 -7.85
C ARG A 61 -6.67 -1.02 -7.18
N VAL A 62 -6.64 0.22 -7.67
CA VAL A 62 -5.83 1.31 -7.11
C VAL A 62 -6.70 2.12 -6.18
N VAL A 63 -6.26 2.29 -4.93
CA VAL A 63 -6.94 3.11 -3.91
C VAL A 63 -5.95 4.13 -3.37
N VAL A 64 -6.30 5.41 -3.44
CA VAL A 64 -5.52 6.53 -2.91
C VAL A 64 -6.33 7.22 -1.83
N GLN A 65 -5.71 7.41 -0.66
CA GLN A 65 -6.30 8.11 0.47
C GLN A 65 -5.34 9.19 0.94
N GLY A 66 -5.88 10.33 1.36
CA GLY A 66 -5.05 11.44 1.81
C GLY A 66 -5.81 12.45 2.65
N ILE A 67 -5.06 13.36 3.26
CA ILE A 67 -5.59 14.51 3.99
C ILE A 67 -4.94 15.75 3.39
N ASP A 68 -5.75 16.76 3.07
CA ASP A 68 -5.21 18.01 2.55
C ASP A 68 -4.71 18.94 3.68
N LYS A 69 -4.14 20.09 3.28
CA LYS A 69 -3.61 21.09 4.23
C LYS A 69 -4.65 21.71 5.18
N TYR A 70 -5.94 21.46 4.93
CA TYR A 70 -7.04 21.94 5.77
C TYR A 70 -7.65 20.82 6.63
N GLY A 71 -7.05 19.62 6.62
CA GLY A 71 -7.55 18.48 7.38
C GLY A 71 -8.71 17.74 6.71
N ARG A 72 -9.00 17.99 5.43
CA ARG A 72 -10.10 17.32 4.71
C ARG A 72 -9.64 15.98 4.16
N LEU A 73 -10.44 14.95 4.39
CA LEU A 73 -10.21 13.61 3.87
C LEU A 73 -10.45 13.56 2.36
N SER A 74 -9.58 12.86 1.64
CA SER A 74 -9.68 12.57 0.22
C SER A 74 -9.60 11.06 -0.01
N TYR A 75 -10.44 10.55 -0.92
CA TYR A 75 -10.48 9.15 -1.34
C TYR A 75 -10.65 9.10 -2.86
N ALA A 76 -9.84 8.27 -3.52
CA ALA A 76 -9.98 7.93 -4.92
C ALA A 76 -9.77 6.43 -5.12
N GLU A 77 -10.56 5.84 -6.01
CA GLU A 77 -10.48 4.42 -6.36
C GLU A 77 -10.62 4.26 -7.86
N LYS A 78 -9.82 3.36 -8.44
CA LYS A 78 -9.89 3.02 -9.86
C LYS A 78 -9.56 1.55 -10.07
N ILE A 79 -10.33 0.91 -10.93
CA ILE A 79 -10.02 -0.42 -11.45
C ILE A 79 -9.31 -0.24 -12.80
N ILE A 80 -8.23 -0.98 -13.01
CA ILE A 80 -7.42 -1.00 -14.24
C ILE A 80 -7.40 -2.46 -14.70
N ASP A 81 -7.80 -2.71 -15.94
CA ASP A 81 -7.73 -4.02 -16.59
C ASP A 81 -6.49 -4.15 -17.48
#